data_AF-A0A9W6U9G3-F1
#
_entry.id   AF-A0A9W6U9G3-F1
#
_cell.length_a   1.000
_cell.length_b   1.000
_cell.length_c   1.000
_cell.angle_alpha   90.00
_cell.angle_beta   90.00
_cell.angle_gamma   90.00
#
_symmetry.space_group_name_H-M   'P 1'
#
loop_
_entity.id
_entity.type
_entity.pdbx_description
1 polymer ?
#
loop_
_entity_poly.entity_id
_entity_poly.type
_entity_poly.pdbx_seq_one_letter_code
_entity_poly.pdbx_strand_id
1 'polypeptide(L)'
;MKVGSSDAELGLSVEQQQQRSLQEKFLLLLVWISLGVFPLILRVRSFIHFVTPHKISLHLIVPVEAVKETTDLRHACPVKELYVANVYWNVLPTHYMPVQEGTLCHFVIPQYNVHGVYFLGIEHSAPSSNTQGDCEDDSFFIDYYFYHGSFGYYAFYEEGAGSYCAQDEKGYVLMKGLGTFDSNGAKLATNQATTGYRTSYWYGIIGSLWIAYRCCILRRSFILCLGHSTRCGNTEHHIPLAEALVYVQESMRLSAHNANNYHRLILVYVLMEGVMSELFMLIALEGGIGRLQYISLGYNLSGVMSMLFEMIESSGCLKENIRCFLKRLLFNHETVLIGELVCAGLMQKYLTSLNRSSLKDTDAEAVVASYYVWSLVGHSSIVLGCVLILVAVRALGAVAYVRCRHGSFAVLTAPCCIDTVMGVRCKLIMLAGYIYENGKLYYRSRTLATFGILRMVCEDGSEYVAFHKLTWISPKQDLFAIGIVSHQRVTWCKERPCDGIVSMFSRKLGGSSSEGSYRRRRAGNRVVIVPTTLDLLQVS
;
A
#
# COMPACT_ATOMS: atom_id res chain seq x y z
N MET A 1 -57.02 -19.02 -42.00
CA MET A 1 -56.68 -18.40 -40.71
C MET A 1 -55.59 -19.22 -40.06
N LYS A 2 -54.34 -18.79 -40.19
CA LYS A 2 -53.16 -19.43 -39.60
C LYS A 2 -52.44 -18.37 -38.77
N VAL A 3 -52.22 -18.72 -37.51
CA VAL A 3 -51.56 -17.94 -36.47
C VAL A 3 -50.07 -17.82 -36.81
N GLY A 4 -49.50 -16.62 -36.64
CA GLY A 4 -48.06 -16.35 -36.74
C GLY A 4 -47.73 -15.03 -36.04
N SER A 5 -47.27 -15.11 -34.80
CA SER A 5 -46.72 -14.03 -33.98
C SER A 5 -45.52 -14.67 -33.26
N SER A 6 -44.30 -14.41 -33.76
CA SER A 6 -43.37 -13.38 -33.28
C SER A 6 -42.60 -13.83 -32.04
N ASP A 7 -41.66 -14.76 -32.25
CA ASP A 7 -40.47 -14.92 -31.41
C ASP A 7 -39.25 -14.75 -32.31
N ALA A 8 -38.63 -13.57 -32.26
CA ALA A 8 -37.32 -13.30 -32.84
C ALA A 8 -36.37 -12.96 -31.69
N GLU A 9 -35.88 -13.99 -30.99
CA GLU A 9 -34.66 -13.87 -30.20
C GLU A 9 -33.49 -13.63 -31.15
N LEU A 10 -33.04 -12.38 -31.22
CA LEU A 10 -31.88 -11.97 -32.00
C LEU A 10 -30.61 -12.38 -31.24
N GLY A 11 -30.23 -13.65 -31.34
CA GLY A 11 -28.93 -14.13 -30.86
C GLY A 11 -27.78 -13.41 -31.56
N LEU A 12 -26.77 -12.99 -30.80
CA LEU A 12 -25.53 -12.40 -31.35
C LEU A 12 -24.87 -13.36 -32.35
N SER A 13 -24.34 -12.84 -33.46
CA SER A 13 -23.57 -13.67 -34.38
C SER A 13 -22.27 -14.16 -33.71
N VAL A 14 -21.75 -15.31 -34.15
CA VAL A 14 -20.51 -15.90 -33.62
C VAL A 14 -19.34 -14.90 -33.66
N GLU A 15 -19.24 -14.10 -34.72
CA GLU A 15 -18.23 -13.03 -34.84
C GLU A 15 -18.42 -11.92 -33.78
N GLN A 16 -19.67 -11.50 -33.52
CA GLN A 16 -19.96 -10.50 -32.49
C GLN A 16 -19.65 -11.02 -31.08
N GLN A 17 -19.92 -12.30 -30.80
CA GLN A 17 -19.60 -12.93 -29.53
C GLN A 17 -18.07 -13.06 -29.33
N GLN A 18 -17.33 -13.40 -30.40
CA GLN A 18 -15.88 -13.48 -30.37
C GLN A 18 -15.21 -12.10 -30.18
N GLN A 19 -15.72 -11.06 -30.87
CA GLN A 19 -15.25 -9.69 -30.72
C GLN A 19 -15.53 -9.13 -29.32
N ARG A 20 -16.70 -9.41 -28.75
CA ARG A 20 -17.04 -9.04 -27.36
C ARG A 20 -16.13 -9.73 -26.35
N SER A 21 -15.90 -11.04 -26.51
CA SER A 21 -14.98 -11.78 -25.64
C SER A 21 -13.56 -11.19 -25.68
N LEU A 22 -13.07 -10.78 -26.86
CA LEU A 22 -11.77 -10.15 -27.00
C LEU A 22 -11.70 -8.79 -26.27
N GLN A 23 -12.75 -7.97 -26.40
CA GLN A 23 -12.82 -6.66 -25.77
C GLN A 23 -12.84 -6.75 -24.24
N GLU A 24 -13.53 -7.74 -23.67
CA GLU A 24 -13.54 -8.02 -22.23
C GLU A 24 -12.20 -8.51 -21.71
N LYS A 25 -11.53 -9.40 -22.45
CA LYS A 25 -10.16 -9.83 -22.14
C LYS A 25 -9.21 -8.64 -22.12
N PHE A 26 -9.33 -7.76 -23.11
CA PHE A 26 -8.51 -6.55 -23.20
C PHE A 26 -8.77 -5.61 -22.02
N LEU A 27 -10.02 -5.38 -21.64
CA LEU A 27 -10.38 -4.54 -20.50
C LEU A 27 -9.79 -5.07 -19.19
N LEU A 28 -9.98 -6.36 -18.89
CA LEU A 28 -9.43 -6.98 -17.69
C LEU A 28 -7.90 -6.98 -17.68
N LEU A 29 -7.27 -7.20 -18.83
CA LEU A 29 -5.82 -7.13 -18.99
C LEU A 29 -5.30 -5.71 -18.72
N LEU A 30 -5.94 -4.69 -19.32
CA LEU A 30 -5.57 -3.29 -19.13
C LEU A 30 -5.65 -2.92 -17.65
N VAL A 31 -6.75 -3.27 -16.98
CA VAL A 31 -6.93 -3.00 -15.55
C VAL A 31 -5.89 -3.76 -14.70
N TRP A 32 -5.59 -5.02 -15.04
CA TRP A 32 -4.56 -5.81 -14.36
C TRP A 32 -3.15 -5.24 -14.53
N ILE A 33 -2.82 -4.74 -15.73
CA ILE A 33 -1.55 -4.04 -15.98
C ILE A 33 -1.48 -2.77 -15.13
N SER A 34 -2.53 -1.94 -15.15
CA SER A 34 -2.55 -0.65 -14.43
C SER A 34 -2.48 -0.80 -12.91
N LEU A 35 -3.20 -1.78 -12.33
CA LEU A 35 -3.28 -1.93 -10.87
C LEU A 35 -2.27 -2.92 -10.29
N GLY A 36 -1.67 -3.77 -11.12
CA GLY A 36 -0.76 -4.83 -10.71
C GLY A 36 0.66 -4.62 -11.20
N VAL A 37 0.86 -4.64 -12.52
CA VAL A 37 2.19 -4.60 -13.15
C VAL A 37 2.85 -3.23 -13.00
N PHE A 38 2.12 -2.14 -13.24
CA PHE A 38 2.67 -0.80 -13.15
C PHE A 38 3.21 -0.47 -11.73
N PRO A 39 2.47 -0.70 -10.62
CA PRO A 39 3.02 -0.56 -9.27
C PRO A 39 4.21 -1.48 -8.99
N LEU A 40 4.22 -2.71 -9.55
CA LEU A 40 5.36 -3.62 -9.41
C LEU A 40 6.61 -3.06 -10.10
N ILE A 41 6.49 -2.48 -11.29
CA ILE A 41 7.61 -1.86 -12.01
C ILE A 41 8.21 -0.71 -11.19
N LEU A 42 7.37 0.17 -10.63
CA LEU A 42 7.84 1.26 -9.75
C LEU A 42 8.60 0.73 -8.53
N ARG A 43 8.09 -0.34 -7.92
CA ARG A 43 8.78 -1.01 -6.80
C ARG A 43 10.10 -1.63 -7.22
N VAL A 44 10.13 -2.36 -8.34
CA VAL A 44 11.36 -3.01 -8.84
C VAL A 44 12.42 -1.96 -9.16
N ARG A 45 12.04 -0.83 -9.77
CA ARG A 45 12.94 0.31 -9.98
C ARG A 45 13.53 0.81 -8.66
N SER A 46 12.67 1.06 -7.66
CA SER A 46 13.09 1.51 -6.33
C SER A 46 14.03 0.51 -5.67
N PHE A 47 13.70 -0.78 -5.75
CA PHE A 47 14.53 -1.88 -5.25
C PHE A 47 15.91 -1.90 -5.92
N ILE A 48 15.97 -1.75 -7.24
CA ILE A 48 17.23 -1.69 -7.98
C ILE A 48 18.11 -0.55 -7.47
N HIS A 49 17.58 0.66 -7.34
CA HIS A 49 18.34 1.81 -6.82
C HIS A 49 18.96 1.52 -5.44
N PHE A 50 18.22 0.87 -4.55
CA PHE A 50 18.67 0.61 -3.19
C PHE A 50 19.59 -0.60 -3.05
N VAL A 51 19.45 -1.63 -3.90
CA VAL A 51 20.30 -2.82 -3.86
C VAL A 51 21.62 -2.61 -4.60
N THR A 52 21.66 -1.69 -5.57
CA THR A 52 22.89 -1.36 -6.30
C THR A 52 23.98 -0.92 -5.32
N PRO A 53 25.17 -1.54 -5.35
CA PRO A 53 26.28 -1.13 -4.50
C PRO A 53 26.69 0.32 -4.77
N HIS A 54 26.94 1.08 -3.71
CA HIS A 54 27.32 2.48 -3.79
C HIS A 54 28.71 2.74 -3.21
N LYS A 55 29.28 3.91 -3.52
CA LYS A 55 30.53 4.43 -2.97
C LYS A 55 30.28 5.84 -2.47
N ILE A 56 30.93 6.17 -1.36
CA ILE A 56 30.92 7.52 -0.79
C ILE A 56 32.02 8.33 -1.46
N SER A 57 31.71 9.57 -1.85
CA SER A 57 32.72 10.49 -2.39
C SER A 57 33.91 10.67 -1.44
N LEU A 58 35.13 10.66 -1.99
CA LEU A 58 36.37 10.59 -1.20
C LEU A 58 36.53 11.74 -0.21
N HIS A 59 36.15 12.97 -0.60
CA HIS A 59 36.26 14.15 0.23
C HIS A 59 35.25 14.16 1.40
N LEU A 60 34.22 13.32 1.36
CA LEU A 60 33.26 13.13 2.46
C LEU A 60 33.72 12.06 3.47
N ILE A 61 34.79 11.32 3.17
CA ILE A 61 35.35 10.33 4.08
C ILE A 61 36.15 11.06 5.15
N VAL A 62 35.85 10.78 6.41
CA VAL A 62 36.55 11.38 7.54
C VAL A 62 38.00 10.87 7.58
N PRO A 63 39.02 11.74 7.50
CA PRO A 63 40.40 11.33 7.62
C PRO A 63 40.68 10.70 8.99
N VAL A 64 41.51 9.66 9.04
CA VAL A 64 41.81 8.92 10.29
C VAL A 64 42.46 9.82 11.34
N GLU A 65 43.23 10.81 10.90
CA GLU A 65 43.95 11.77 11.75
C GLU A 65 43.12 13.00 12.15
N ALA A 66 41.89 13.11 11.64
CA ALA A 66 41.07 14.29 11.87
C ALA A 66 40.61 14.39 13.34
N VAL A 67 40.86 15.54 13.96
CA VAL A 67 40.43 15.84 15.33
C VAL A 67 38.97 16.31 15.31
N LYS A 68 38.16 15.76 16.21
CA LYS A 68 36.76 16.17 16.38
C LYS A 68 36.68 17.40 17.26
N GLU A 69 36.10 18.46 16.72
CA GLU A 69 35.86 19.71 17.43
C GLU A 69 34.37 19.93 17.68
N THR A 70 34.06 20.55 18.81
CA THR A 70 32.67 20.86 19.25
C THR A 70 32.50 22.32 19.67
N THR A 71 33.56 23.12 19.55
CA THR A 71 33.59 24.53 19.94
C THR A 71 32.93 25.37 18.84
N ASP A 72 32.03 26.29 19.20
CA ASP A 72 31.38 27.19 18.25
C ASP A 72 30.76 26.50 17.01
N LEU A 73 30.04 25.39 17.26
CA LEU A 73 29.46 24.52 16.23
C LEU A 73 28.63 25.27 15.18
N ARG A 74 27.91 26.31 15.58
CA ARG A 74 27.03 27.05 14.66
C ARG A 74 27.80 27.99 13.73
N HIS A 75 29.01 28.40 14.12
CA HIS A 75 29.88 29.16 13.25
C HIS A 75 30.59 28.25 12.24
N ALA A 76 31.16 27.14 12.71
CA ALA A 76 31.86 26.18 11.85
C ALA A 76 30.91 25.36 10.95
N CYS A 77 29.70 25.06 11.44
CA CYS A 77 28.68 24.27 10.78
C CYS A 77 27.35 25.02 10.76
N PRO A 78 27.20 26.03 9.88
CA PRO A 78 26.07 26.96 9.93
C PRO A 78 24.77 26.42 9.32
N VAL A 79 24.83 25.28 8.62
CA VAL A 79 23.65 24.67 7.96
C VAL A 79 22.58 24.30 8.99
N LYS A 80 21.40 24.93 8.87
CA LYS A 80 20.24 24.64 9.73
C LYS A 80 19.21 23.75 9.08
N GLU A 81 19.02 23.88 7.77
CA GLU A 81 18.03 23.12 7.01
C GLU A 81 18.62 22.63 5.69
N LEU A 82 18.24 21.42 5.28
CA LEU A 82 18.46 20.94 3.92
C LEU A 82 17.14 21.00 3.15
N TYR A 83 17.18 21.58 1.95
CA TYR A 83 16.09 21.55 0.99
C TYR A 83 16.39 20.48 -0.06
N VAL A 84 15.72 19.33 0.08
CA VAL A 84 15.91 18.14 -0.78
C VAL A 84 14.55 17.69 -1.30
N ALA A 85 14.46 17.44 -2.61
CA ALA A 85 13.23 16.97 -3.26
C ALA A 85 11.98 17.82 -2.95
N ASN A 86 12.16 19.13 -2.81
CA ASN A 86 11.12 20.08 -2.43
C ASN A 86 10.51 19.87 -1.03
N VAL A 87 11.29 19.31 -0.10
CA VAL A 87 10.97 19.14 1.32
C VAL A 87 12.11 19.71 2.15
N TYR A 88 11.77 20.39 3.25
CA TYR A 88 12.73 20.92 4.21
C TYR A 88 13.04 19.87 5.29
N TRP A 89 14.31 19.69 5.62
CA TRP A 89 14.79 18.77 6.64
C TRP A 89 15.64 19.51 7.65
N ASN A 90 15.32 19.38 8.93
CA ASN A 90 16.03 20.08 10.00
C ASN A 90 17.34 19.36 10.31
N VAL A 91 18.44 20.10 10.25
CA VAL A 91 19.77 19.56 10.46
C VAL A 91 20.36 20.10 11.75
N LEU A 92 20.95 19.19 12.53
CA LEU A 92 21.65 19.53 13.75
C LEU A 92 23.10 19.03 13.68
N PRO A 93 24.09 19.94 13.60
CA PRO A 93 25.49 19.55 13.67
C PRO A 93 25.84 19.09 15.09
N THR A 94 26.68 18.05 15.21
CA THR A 94 27.12 17.54 16.51
C THR A 94 28.61 17.71 16.77
N HIS A 95 29.42 17.65 15.72
CA HIS A 95 30.86 17.91 15.75
C HIS A 95 31.36 18.21 14.33
N TYR A 96 32.52 18.84 14.23
CA TYR A 96 33.17 19.09 12.95
C TYR A 96 34.64 18.69 12.96
N MET A 97 35.20 18.59 11.77
CA MET A 97 36.59 18.24 11.51
C MET A 97 37.12 19.21 10.45
N PRO A 98 38.09 20.07 10.78
CA PRO A 98 38.70 20.96 9.80
C PRO A 98 39.50 20.15 8.78
N VAL A 99 39.36 20.48 7.49
CA VAL A 99 40.10 19.88 6.38
C VAL A 99 40.68 20.98 5.47
N GLN A 100 41.61 20.63 4.59
CA GLN A 100 42.40 21.65 3.85
C GLN A 100 41.55 22.61 3.01
N GLU A 101 40.42 22.17 2.46
CA GLU A 101 39.58 22.95 1.52
C GLU A 101 38.20 23.32 2.12
N GLY A 102 38.01 23.11 3.42
CA GLY A 102 36.70 23.30 4.03
C GLY A 102 36.54 22.66 5.39
N THR A 103 35.29 22.42 5.75
CA THR A 103 34.93 21.80 7.03
C THR A 103 34.04 20.60 6.80
N LEU A 104 34.37 19.47 7.43
CA LEU A 104 33.48 18.31 7.49
C LEU A 104 32.65 18.39 8.76
N CYS A 105 31.34 18.52 8.59
CA CYS A 105 30.38 18.63 9.68
C CYS A 105 29.58 17.34 9.78
N HIS A 106 29.70 16.64 10.91
CA HIS A 106 28.79 15.55 11.21
C HIS A 106 27.46 16.12 11.70
N PHE A 107 26.37 15.61 11.15
CA PHE A 107 25.03 16.06 11.48
C PHE A 107 24.05 14.92 11.72
N VAL A 108 22.96 15.26 12.40
CA VAL A 108 21.82 14.39 12.59
C VAL A 108 20.53 15.06 12.13
N ILE A 109 19.54 14.25 11.77
CA ILE A 109 18.13 14.66 11.69
C ILE A 109 17.41 13.89 12.80
N PRO A 110 17.27 14.49 14.00
CA PRO A 110 16.86 13.76 15.21
C PRO A 110 15.52 13.04 15.07
N GLN A 111 14.60 13.64 14.32
CA GLN A 111 13.24 13.15 14.10
C GLN A 111 13.19 11.88 13.26
N TYR A 112 14.28 11.52 12.59
CA TYR A 112 14.28 10.45 11.59
C TYR A 112 15.49 9.50 11.73
N ASN A 113 16.26 9.50 12.82
CA ASN A 113 17.42 8.60 12.97
C ASN A 113 18.35 8.63 11.74
N VAL A 114 18.64 9.85 11.29
CA VAL A 114 19.57 10.12 10.20
C VAL A 114 20.89 10.57 10.78
N HIS A 115 21.98 10.01 10.27
CA HIS A 115 23.35 10.37 10.61
C HIS A 115 24.14 10.55 9.33
N GLY A 116 24.87 11.65 9.22
CA GLY A 116 25.60 11.96 8.01
C GLY A 116 26.75 12.91 8.25
N VAL A 117 27.48 13.17 7.17
CA VAL A 117 28.53 14.18 7.12
C VAL A 117 28.27 15.02 5.88
N TYR A 118 28.33 16.34 6.05
CA TYR A 118 28.40 17.26 4.92
C TYR A 118 29.77 17.95 4.92
N PHE A 119 30.29 18.17 3.72
CA PHE A 119 31.42 19.03 3.46
C PHE A 119 30.90 20.41 3.09
N LEU A 120 31.44 21.44 3.74
CA LEU A 120 31.20 22.83 3.42
C LEU A 120 32.50 23.46 2.91
N GLY A 121 32.47 23.88 1.64
CA GLY A 121 33.60 24.55 1.00
C GLY A 121 33.74 26.00 1.45
N ILE A 122 34.96 26.53 1.34
CA ILE A 122 35.28 27.93 1.65
C ILE A 122 35.11 28.88 0.45
N GLU A 123 35.04 28.34 -0.76
CA GLU A 123 34.92 29.13 -1.99
C GLU A 123 33.46 29.38 -2.37
N HIS A 124 33.20 30.57 -2.92
CA HIS A 124 31.89 30.91 -3.48
C HIS A 124 31.56 30.01 -4.67
N SER A 125 30.31 29.56 -4.73
CA SER A 125 29.78 28.70 -5.80
C SER A 125 28.48 29.29 -6.34
N ALA A 126 28.18 29.04 -7.61
CA ALA A 126 26.88 29.40 -8.16
C ALA A 126 25.74 28.70 -7.37
N PRO A 127 24.61 29.38 -7.13
CA PRO A 127 23.46 28.76 -6.47
C PRO A 127 22.96 27.53 -7.22
N SER A 128 22.53 26.53 -6.46
CA SER A 128 21.85 25.34 -6.98
C SER A 128 20.57 25.74 -7.70
N SER A 129 20.17 24.96 -8.71
CA SER A 129 18.98 25.25 -9.53
C SER A 129 17.66 25.19 -8.76
N ASN A 130 17.64 24.57 -7.57
CA ASN A 130 16.47 24.50 -6.69
C ASN A 130 16.44 25.56 -5.58
N THR A 131 17.39 26.51 -5.59
CA THR A 131 17.45 27.65 -4.68
C THR A 131 16.18 28.50 -4.80
N GLN A 132 15.57 28.84 -3.65
CA GLN A 132 14.32 29.61 -3.59
C GLN A 132 14.53 31.07 -3.15
N GLY A 133 15.72 31.40 -2.63
CA GLY A 133 16.10 32.73 -2.17
C GLY A 133 17.05 33.45 -3.12
N ASP A 134 17.33 34.72 -2.82
CA ASP A 134 18.33 35.52 -3.52
C ASP A 134 19.70 35.25 -2.88
N CYS A 135 20.42 34.25 -3.40
CA CYS A 135 21.67 33.75 -2.81
C CYS A 135 22.85 33.82 -3.79
N GLU A 136 22.76 34.62 -4.87
CA GLU A 136 23.77 34.65 -5.94
C GLU A 136 25.18 35.00 -5.43
N ASP A 137 25.28 35.94 -4.49
CA ASP A 137 26.56 36.43 -3.98
C ASP A 137 27.06 35.69 -2.73
N ASP A 138 26.20 34.95 -2.02
CA ASP A 138 26.48 34.35 -0.70
C ASP A 138 26.26 32.82 -0.69
N SER A 139 26.53 32.16 -1.81
CA SER A 139 26.43 30.70 -1.97
C SER A 139 27.78 30.01 -1.89
N PHE A 140 27.85 28.91 -1.14
CA PHE A 140 29.04 28.08 -0.94
C PHE A 140 28.77 26.64 -1.35
N PHE A 141 29.79 25.92 -1.82
CA PHE A 141 29.63 24.53 -2.21
C PHE A 141 29.32 23.64 -1.00
N ILE A 142 28.31 22.78 -1.13
CA ILE A 142 27.98 21.75 -0.15
C ILE A 142 27.79 20.39 -0.85
N ASP A 143 28.45 19.36 -0.32
CA ASP A 143 28.24 17.96 -0.67
C ASP A 143 28.00 17.19 0.62
N TYR A 144 27.15 16.18 0.63
CA TYR A 144 26.88 15.40 1.82
C TYR A 144 26.55 13.96 1.48
N TYR A 145 26.74 13.11 2.49
CA TYR A 145 26.05 11.84 2.54
C TYR A 145 25.40 11.66 3.90
N PHE A 146 24.33 10.88 3.93
CA PHE A 146 23.79 10.39 5.18
C PHE A 146 23.30 8.95 5.04
N TYR A 147 23.15 8.33 6.21
CA TYR A 147 22.39 7.12 6.35
C TYR A 147 21.16 7.33 7.23
N HIS A 148 20.02 6.81 6.77
CA HIS A 148 18.76 6.77 7.49
C HIS A 148 18.49 5.35 7.97
N GLY A 149 18.51 5.12 9.29
CA GLY A 149 18.29 3.78 9.84
C GLY A 149 16.86 3.28 9.58
N SER A 150 16.73 2.06 9.05
CA SER A 150 15.44 1.39 8.86
C SER A 150 14.94 0.73 10.16
N PHE A 151 13.75 0.11 10.13
CA PHE A 151 13.29 -0.76 11.21
C PHE A 151 14.10 -2.08 11.25
N GLY A 152 14.63 -2.52 10.11
CA GLY A 152 15.53 -3.70 9.99
C GLY A 152 17.00 -3.43 10.34
N TYR A 153 17.88 -4.39 10.05
CA TYR A 153 19.34 -4.29 10.32
C TYR A 153 20.12 -3.44 9.29
N TYR A 154 19.44 -2.64 8.47
CA TYR A 154 20.06 -1.85 7.40
C TYR A 154 19.65 -0.38 7.46
N ALA A 155 20.39 0.47 6.75
CA ALA A 155 20.09 1.88 6.58
C ALA A 155 20.07 2.26 5.10
N PHE A 156 19.19 3.20 4.76
CA PHE A 156 19.14 3.83 3.45
C PHE A 156 20.26 4.86 3.32
N TYR A 157 20.94 4.85 2.18
CA TYR A 157 22.00 5.78 1.84
C TYR A 157 21.49 6.84 0.88
N GLU A 158 21.88 8.08 1.12
CA GLU A 158 21.73 9.18 0.19
C GLU A 158 23.03 9.99 0.15
N GLU A 159 23.43 10.40 -1.05
CA GLU A 159 24.47 11.39 -1.29
C GLU A 159 23.89 12.49 -2.18
N GLY A 160 24.16 13.74 -1.85
CA GLY A 160 23.62 14.89 -2.58
C GLY A 160 24.58 16.06 -2.54
N ALA A 161 24.54 16.88 -3.60
CA ALA A 161 25.41 18.04 -3.76
C ALA A 161 24.62 19.25 -4.24
N GLY A 162 25.11 20.45 -3.92
CA GLY A 162 24.50 21.70 -4.33
C GLY A 162 25.19 22.90 -3.69
N SER A 163 24.40 23.85 -3.20
CA SER A 163 24.90 25.09 -2.62
C SER A 163 24.26 25.39 -1.25
N TYR A 164 25.07 25.81 -0.30
CA TYR A 164 24.65 26.41 0.95
C TYR A 164 24.50 27.93 0.78
N CYS A 165 23.36 28.50 1.18
CA CYS A 165 23.14 29.94 1.18
C CYS A 165 23.34 30.51 2.58
N ALA A 166 24.27 31.46 2.72
CA ALA A 166 24.58 32.05 4.03
C ALA A 166 23.49 33.01 4.54
N GLN A 167 22.69 33.60 3.64
CA GLN A 167 21.64 34.55 4.01
C GLN A 167 20.48 33.91 4.76
N ASP A 168 20.14 32.66 4.40
CA ASP A 168 19.00 31.96 4.99
C ASP A 168 19.38 30.67 5.72
N GLU A 169 20.68 30.37 5.78
CA GLU A 169 21.31 29.25 6.48
C GLU A 169 20.83 27.86 5.99
N LYS A 170 20.45 27.76 4.71
CA LYS A 170 19.94 26.52 4.10
C LYS A 170 20.88 25.93 3.06
N GLY A 171 20.97 24.60 3.06
CA GLY A 171 21.58 23.83 1.99
C GLY A 171 20.56 23.45 0.93
N TYR A 172 20.72 23.95 -0.29
CA TYR A 172 19.92 23.61 -1.47
C TYR A 172 20.65 22.54 -2.27
N VAL A 173 20.13 21.31 -2.23
CA VAL A 173 20.89 20.14 -2.67
C VAL A 173 20.07 19.25 -3.59
N LEU A 174 20.78 18.62 -4.53
CA LEU A 174 20.25 17.66 -5.48
C LEU A 174 20.88 16.30 -5.22
N MET A 175 20.06 15.26 -5.27
CA MET A 175 20.50 13.89 -5.05
C MET A 175 21.43 13.42 -6.18
N LYS A 176 22.52 12.76 -5.78
CA LYS A 176 23.61 12.25 -6.63
C LYS A 176 23.78 10.73 -6.47
N GLY A 177 23.61 10.19 -5.27
CA GLY A 177 23.80 8.77 -4.97
C GLY A 177 22.72 8.19 -4.04
N LEU A 178 22.30 6.96 -4.31
CA LEU A 178 21.34 6.21 -3.50
C LEU A 178 21.87 4.78 -3.30
N GLY A 179 21.48 4.17 -2.19
CA GLY A 179 21.87 2.80 -1.89
C GLY A 179 21.38 2.35 -0.52
N THR A 180 21.92 1.23 -0.04
CA THR A 180 21.65 0.72 1.30
C THR A 180 22.91 0.09 1.89
N PHE A 181 22.98 0.01 3.22
CA PHE A 181 24.11 -0.64 3.89
C PHE A 181 23.66 -1.35 5.17
N ASP A 182 24.25 -2.50 5.47
CA ASP A 182 23.97 -3.29 6.68
C ASP A 182 24.58 -2.64 7.93
N SER A 183 23.99 -1.53 8.35
CA SER A 183 24.32 -0.80 9.58
C SER A 183 23.08 -0.11 10.13
N ASN A 184 22.92 -0.09 11.45
CA ASN A 184 21.86 0.63 12.14
C ASN A 184 22.26 0.95 13.59
N GLY A 185 21.48 1.78 14.28
CA GLY A 185 21.67 2.15 15.68
C GLY A 185 23.02 2.84 15.93
N ALA A 186 23.71 2.48 17.02
CA ALA A 186 24.96 3.13 17.43
C ALA A 186 26.07 3.05 16.35
N LYS A 187 26.13 1.96 15.57
CA LYS A 187 27.10 1.81 14.47
C LYS A 187 26.88 2.84 13.36
N LEU A 188 25.66 3.36 13.21
CA LEU A 188 25.33 4.40 12.25
C LEU A 188 25.91 5.75 12.67
N ALA A 189 25.78 6.09 13.96
CA ALA A 189 26.27 7.34 14.53
C ALA A 189 27.79 7.47 14.54
N THR A 190 28.52 6.35 14.50
CA THR A 190 29.99 6.32 14.47
C THR A 190 30.56 5.95 13.10
N ASN A 191 29.75 5.95 12.04
CA ASN A 191 30.20 5.58 10.70
C ASN A 191 31.11 6.67 10.12
N GLN A 192 32.37 6.34 9.84
CA GLN A 192 33.36 7.26 9.28
C GLN A 192 33.50 7.19 7.76
N ALA A 193 32.60 6.45 7.09
CA ALA A 193 32.75 6.05 5.68
C ALA A 193 34.01 5.21 5.41
N THR A 194 34.07 4.56 4.25
CA THR A 194 35.20 3.76 3.77
C THR A 194 35.24 3.86 2.25
N THR A 195 36.42 3.64 1.65
CA THR A 195 36.64 3.76 0.19
C THR A 195 36.04 2.62 -0.63
N GLY A 196 35.65 1.52 0.01
CA GLY A 196 35.08 0.34 -0.63
C GLY A 196 33.62 0.52 -1.08
N TYR A 197 33.17 -0.36 -1.96
CA TYR A 197 31.74 -0.48 -2.28
C TYR A 197 30.96 -0.96 -1.05
N ARG A 198 29.76 -0.41 -0.88
CA ARG A 198 28.83 -0.73 0.20
C ARG A 198 27.50 -1.17 -0.38
N THR A 199 26.86 -2.15 0.24
CA THR A 199 25.53 -2.64 -0.11
C THR A 199 24.89 -3.31 1.12
N SER A 200 23.57 -3.48 1.12
CA SER A 200 22.86 -4.26 2.13
C SER A 200 22.45 -5.62 1.56
N TYR A 201 23.01 -6.69 2.12
CA TYR A 201 22.56 -8.04 1.79
C TYR A 201 21.19 -8.32 2.41
N TRP A 202 20.90 -7.74 3.58
CA TRP A 202 19.60 -7.89 4.23
C TRP A 202 18.47 -7.32 3.36
N TYR A 203 18.62 -6.07 2.91
CA TYR A 203 17.67 -5.42 2.02
C TYR A 203 17.52 -6.18 0.70
N GLY A 204 18.65 -6.61 0.11
CA GLY A 204 18.67 -7.40 -1.10
C GLY A 204 17.83 -8.68 -0.98
N ILE A 205 18.07 -9.49 0.06
CA ILE A 205 17.37 -10.77 0.26
C ILE A 205 15.87 -10.55 0.53
N ILE A 206 15.53 -9.70 1.50
CA ILE A 206 14.13 -9.46 1.88
C ILE A 206 13.36 -8.81 0.74
N GLY A 207 13.95 -7.83 0.06
CA GLY A 207 13.34 -7.16 -1.09
C GLY A 207 13.13 -8.12 -2.26
N SER A 208 14.09 -8.99 -2.58
CA SER A 208 13.94 -10.03 -3.61
C SER A 208 12.82 -11.01 -3.29
N LEU A 209 12.74 -11.50 -2.04
CA LEU A 209 11.64 -12.39 -1.60
C LEU A 209 10.28 -11.71 -1.75
N TRP A 210 10.19 -10.42 -1.41
CA TRP A 210 8.96 -9.65 -1.55
C TRP A 210 8.53 -9.45 -3.00
N ILE A 211 9.47 -9.10 -3.88
CA ILE A 211 9.21 -8.96 -5.31
C ILE A 211 8.76 -10.30 -5.89
N ALA A 212 9.46 -11.39 -5.59
CA ALA A 212 9.08 -12.73 -6.03
C ALA A 212 7.66 -13.10 -5.59
N TYR A 213 7.33 -12.84 -4.32
CA TYR A 213 5.98 -13.05 -3.80
C TYR A 213 4.92 -12.23 -4.56
N ARG A 214 5.19 -10.94 -4.83
CA ARG A 214 4.28 -10.10 -5.63
C ARG A 214 4.11 -10.61 -7.06
N CYS A 215 5.17 -11.09 -7.70
CA CYS A 215 5.09 -11.75 -9.01
C CYS A 215 4.17 -12.98 -8.97
N CYS A 216 4.27 -13.81 -7.92
CA CYS A 216 3.37 -14.96 -7.74
C CYS A 216 1.90 -14.53 -7.62
N ILE A 217 1.61 -13.48 -6.84
CA ILE A 217 0.24 -12.93 -6.69
C ILE A 217 -0.29 -12.40 -8.03
N LEU A 218 0.54 -11.67 -8.79
CA LEU A 218 0.15 -11.17 -10.11
C LEU A 218 -0.14 -12.30 -11.10
N ARG A 219 0.70 -13.34 -11.14
CA ARG A 219 0.47 -14.53 -11.97
C ARG A 219 -0.84 -15.23 -11.59
N ARG A 220 -1.10 -15.42 -10.29
CA ARG A 220 -2.35 -16.01 -9.79
C ARG A 220 -3.54 -15.17 -10.26
N SER A 221 -3.50 -13.85 -10.07
CA SER A 221 -4.55 -12.93 -10.50
C SER A 221 -4.78 -12.96 -12.02
N PHE A 222 -3.72 -12.97 -12.82
CA PHE A 222 -3.81 -13.05 -14.28
C PHE A 222 -4.62 -14.27 -14.75
N ILE A 223 -4.32 -15.44 -14.18
CA ILE A 223 -5.03 -16.70 -14.51
C ILE A 223 -6.52 -16.61 -14.11
N LEU A 224 -6.83 -15.96 -12.99
CA LEU A 224 -8.21 -15.76 -12.54
C LEU A 224 -8.99 -14.77 -13.40
N CYS A 225 -8.34 -13.71 -13.89
CA CYS A 225 -8.93 -12.76 -14.82
C CYS A 225 -9.23 -13.43 -16.17
N LEU A 226 -8.31 -14.23 -16.69
CA LEU A 226 -8.52 -14.99 -17.92
C LEU A 226 -9.71 -15.95 -17.79
N GLY A 227 -9.77 -16.72 -16.70
CA GLY A 227 -10.89 -17.62 -16.42
C GLY A 227 -12.22 -16.91 -16.20
N HIS A 228 -12.23 -15.70 -15.63
CA HIS A 228 -13.44 -14.90 -15.47
C HIS A 228 -13.96 -14.37 -16.80
N SER A 229 -13.06 -13.84 -17.64
CA SER A 229 -13.43 -13.37 -18.98
C SER A 229 -14.04 -14.48 -19.84
N THR A 230 -13.44 -15.68 -19.85
CA THR A 230 -13.98 -16.80 -20.61
C THR A 230 -15.38 -17.20 -20.13
N ARG A 231 -15.63 -17.18 -18.81
CA ARG A 231 -16.97 -17.46 -18.25
C ARG A 231 -17.99 -16.38 -18.62
N CYS A 232 -17.59 -15.11 -18.59
CA CYS A 232 -18.50 -14.01 -18.94
C CYS A 232 -18.79 -13.98 -20.43
N GLY A 233 -17.82 -14.23 -21.31
CA GLY A 233 -18.04 -14.30 -22.77
C GLY A 233 -18.96 -15.45 -23.22
N ASN A 234 -19.10 -16.48 -22.39
CA ASN A 234 -20.07 -17.58 -22.59
C ASN A 234 -21.48 -17.21 -22.10
N THR A 235 -21.65 -16.05 -21.46
CA THR A 235 -22.92 -15.48 -21.03
C THR A 235 -23.17 -14.18 -21.80
N GLU A 236 -24.42 -13.72 -21.97
CA GLU A 236 -24.68 -12.43 -22.64
C GLU A 236 -24.25 -11.19 -21.81
N HIS A 237 -23.53 -11.38 -20.70
CA HIS A 237 -23.16 -10.35 -19.75
C HIS A 237 -21.86 -9.62 -20.13
N HIS A 238 -21.99 -8.33 -20.43
CA HIS A 238 -20.84 -7.43 -20.63
C HIS A 238 -20.17 -7.06 -19.30
N ILE A 239 -18.84 -7.06 -19.23
CA ILE A 239 -18.08 -6.60 -18.05
C ILE A 239 -17.80 -5.08 -18.14
N PRO A 240 -18.40 -4.23 -17.30
CA PRO A 240 -18.11 -2.80 -17.26
C PRO A 240 -16.82 -2.53 -16.48
N LEU A 241 -16.20 -1.37 -16.71
CA LEU A 241 -14.93 -0.98 -16.08
C LEU A 241 -14.96 -1.08 -14.55
N ALA A 242 -16.04 -0.62 -13.91
CA ALA A 242 -16.16 -0.67 -12.44
C ALA A 242 -16.11 -2.11 -11.89
N GLU A 243 -16.70 -3.07 -12.60
CA GLU A 243 -16.70 -4.47 -12.18
C GLU A 243 -15.35 -5.14 -12.47
N ALA A 244 -14.73 -4.81 -13.61
CA ALA A 244 -13.37 -5.25 -13.92
C ALA A 244 -12.37 -4.78 -12.84
N LEU A 245 -12.48 -3.50 -12.41
CA LEU A 245 -11.67 -2.95 -11.32
C LEU A 245 -11.82 -3.73 -10.02
N VAL A 246 -13.06 -4.00 -9.60
CA VAL A 246 -13.37 -4.76 -8.38
C VAL A 246 -12.77 -6.16 -8.46
N TYR A 247 -13.06 -6.90 -9.54
CA TYR A 247 -12.62 -8.29 -9.69
C TYR A 247 -11.08 -8.40 -9.70
N VAL A 248 -10.42 -7.53 -10.47
CA VAL A 248 -8.94 -7.49 -10.53
C VAL A 248 -8.36 -7.17 -9.15
N GLN A 249 -8.86 -6.17 -8.43
CA GLN A 249 -8.39 -5.82 -7.09
C GLN A 249 -8.54 -6.98 -6.09
N GLU A 250 -9.70 -7.63 -6.07
CA GLU A 250 -9.93 -8.78 -5.16
C GLU A 250 -9.05 -9.98 -5.53
N SER A 251 -8.80 -10.24 -6.81
CA SER A 251 -7.92 -11.33 -7.25
C SER A 251 -6.43 -11.12 -6.88
N MET A 252 -6.00 -9.86 -6.75
CA MET A 252 -4.64 -9.46 -6.34
C MET A 252 -4.47 -9.33 -4.82
N ARG A 253 -5.44 -9.80 -4.02
CA ARG A 253 -5.31 -9.81 -2.56
C ARG A 253 -4.01 -10.48 -2.11
N LEU A 254 -3.34 -9.86 -1.15
CA LEU A 254 -2.07 -10.38 -0.61
C LEU A 254 -2.29 -11.67 0.17
N SER A 255 -3.10 -11.64 1.22
CA SER A 255 -3.36 -12.83 2.04
C SER A 255 -4.24 -13.85 1.30
N ALA A 256 -3.95 -15.14 1.47
CA ALA A 256 -4.90 -16.20 1.14
C ALA A 256 -6.12 -16.19 2.07
N HIS A 257 -7.23 -16.81 1.64
CA HIS A 257 -8.45 -16.87 2.44
C HIS A 257 -8.30 -17.63 3.76
N ASN A 258 -7.40 -18.60 3.81
CA ASN A 258 -7.08 -19.38 5.01
C ASN A 258 -5.91 -18.80 5.83
N ALA A 259 -5.47 -17.57 5.55
CA ALA A 259 -4.40 -16.94 6.30
C ALA A 259 -4.81 -16.68 7.76
N ASN A 260 -3.93 -17.06 8.70
CA ASN A 260 -4.04 -16.68 10.10
C ASN A 260 -3.41 -15.29 10.33
N ASN A 261 -3.53 -14.75 11.54
CA ASN A 261 -2.98 -13.43 11.86
C ASN A 261 -1.45 -13.39 11.94
N TYR A 262 -0.78 -14.52 12.17
CA TYR A 262 0.69 -14.59 12.08
C TYR A 262 1.18 -14.37 10.64
N HIS A 263 0.55 -15.02 9.66
CA HIS A 263 0.86 -14.79 8.25
C HIS A 263 0.57 -13.34 7.84
N ARG A 264 -0.54 -12.76 8.30
CA ARG A 264 -0.87 -11.35 8.05
C ARG A 264 0.15 -10.40 8.69
N LEU A 265 0.64 -10.70 9.89
CA LEU A 265 1.68 -9.91 10.56
C LEU A 265 2.99 -9.89 9.75
N ILE A 266 3.41 -11.03 9.20
CA ILE A 266 4.59 -11.11 8.31
C ILE A 266 4.35 -10.23 7.06
N LEU A 267 3.15 -10.29 6.47
CA LEU A 267 2.82 -9.43 5.32
C LEU A 267 2.83 -7.94 5.67
N VAL A 268 2.36 -7.55 6.86
CA VAL A 268 2.43 -6.16 7.34
C VAL A 268 3.87 -5.71 7.47
N TYR A 269 4.74 -6.54 8.05
CA TYR A 269 6.17 -6.23 8.18
C TYR A 269 6.81 -5.95 6.81
N VAL A 270 6.64 -6.85 5.83
CA VAL A 270 7.23 -6.67 4.51
C VAL A 270 6.57 -5.52 3.73
N LEU A 271 5.27 -5.27 3.94
CA LEU A 271 4.60 -4.07 3.41
C LEU A 271 5.21 -2.79 3.98
N MET A 272 5.53 -2.77 5.27
CA MET A 272 6.12 -1.62 5.95
C MET A 272 7.52 -1.32 5.40
N GLU A 273 8.35 -2.33 5.18
CA GLU A 273 9.65 -2.18 4.51
C GLU A 273 9.50 -1.55 3.10
N GLY A 274 8.46 -1.97 2.37
CA GLY A 274 8.09 -1.35 1.09
C GLY A 274 7.65 0.11 1.23
N VAL A 275 6.81 0.44 2.22
CA VAL A 275 6.40 1.83 2.51
C VAL A 275 7.61 2.71 2.82
N MET A 276 8.54 2.24 3.65
CA MET A 276 9.75 2.96 4.02
C MET A 276 10.65 3.24 2.82
N SER A 277 10.87 2.24 1.97
CA SER A 277 11.67 2.39 0.75
C SER A 277 11.08 3.45 -0.18
N GLU A 278 9.76 3.52 -0.30
CA GLU A 278 9.11 4.46 -1.21
C GLU A 278 8.94 5.85 -0.62
N LEU A 279 8.80 5.95 0.70
CA LEU A 279 8.96 7.21 1.43
C LEU A 279 10.39 7.75 1.24
N PHE A 280 11.41 6.90 1.26
CA PHE A 280 12.79 7.33 1.04
C PHE A 280 13.03 7.80 -0.41
N MET A 281 12.51 7.08 -1.41
CA MET A 281 12.60 7.53 -2.81
C MET A 281 11.92 8.88 -3.05
N LEU A 282 10.88 9.18 -2.28
CA LEU A 282 10.12 10.43 -2.37
C LEU A 282 10.93 11.63 -1.87
N ILE A 283 11.82 11.42 -0.90
CA ILE A 283 12.70 12.47 -0.38
C ILE A 283 13.99 12.62 -1.20
N ALA A 284 14.30 11.63 -2.04
CA ALA A 284 15.50 11.60 -2.86
C ALA A 284 15.27 12.00 -4.33
N LEU A 285 14.07 11.84 -4.88
CA LEU A 285 13.80 12.12 -6.30
C LEU A 285 12.99 13.40 -6.52
N GLU A 286 13.54 14.29 -7.33
CA GLU A 286 12.83 15.46 -7.85
C GLU A 286 11.99 15.17 -9.11
N GLY A 287 11.08 16.10 -9.41
CA GLY A 287 10.33 16.13 -10.67
C GLY A 287 9.14 15.16 -10.75
N GLY A 288 8.66 14.96 -11.99
CA GLY A 288 7.45 14.15 -12.26
C GLY A 288 7.59 12.68 -11.87
N ILE A 289 8.82 12.16 -11.86
CA ILE A 289 9.11 10.78 -11.45
C ILE A 289 8.92 10.62 -9.94
N GLY A 290 9.41 11.58 -9.13
CA GLY A 290 9.12 11.62 -7.69
C GLY A 290 7.61 11.68 -7.41
N ARG A 291 6.87 12.45 -8.21
CA ARG A 291 5.39 12.54 -8.11
C ARG A 291 4.68 11.20 -8.33
N LEU A 292 5.18 10.35 -9.24
CA LEU A 292 4.62 9.01 -9.47
C LEU A 292 4.81 8.09 -8.25
N GLN A 293 5.91 8.26 -7.50
CA GLN A 293 6.19 7.46 -6.31
C GLN A 293 5.13 7.65 -5.21
N TYR A 294 4.55 8.86 -5.09
CA TYR A 294 3.47 9.12 -4.13
C TYR A 294 2.24 8.24 -4.35
N ILE A 295 1.94 7.89 -5.61
CA ILE A 295 0.82 7.00 -5.95
C ILE A 295 1.09 5.59 -5.41
N SER A 296 2.32 5.09 -5.59
CA SER A 296 2.74 3.79 -5.07
C SER A 296 2.77 3.75 -3.53
N LEU A 297 3.22 4.83 -2.89
CA LEU A 297 3.16 5.00 -1.44
C LEU A 297 1.71 4.92 -0.92
N GLY A 298 0.79 5.67 -1.53
CA GLY A 298 -0.64 5.64 -1.19
C GLY A 298 -1.23 4.24 -1.30
N TYR A 299 -0.93 3.53 -2.39
CA TYR A 299 -1.36 2.15 -2.60
C TYR A 299 -0.83 1.19 -1.52
N ASN A 300 0.45 1.33 -1.12
CA ASN A 300 1.04 0.49 -0.07
C ASN A 300 0.47 0.79 1.30
N LEU A 301 0.25 2.07 1.64
CA LEU A 301 -0.39 2.48 2.89
C LEU A 301 -1.83 1.96 3.00
N SER A 302 -2.59 2.02 1.90
CA SER A 302 -3.91 1.41 1.77
C SER A 302 -3.86 -0.11 1.96
N GLY A 303 -2.83 -0.77 1.43
CA GLY A 303 -2.53 -2.18 1.68
C GLY A 303 -2.30 -2.50 3.16
N VAL A 304 -1.52 -1.68 3.87
CA VAL A 304 -1.29 -1.80 5.32
C VAL A 304 -2.61 -1.65 6.08
N MET A 305 -3.38 -0.58 5.82
CA MET A 305 -4.69 -0.37 6.46
C MET A 305 -5.63 -1.55 6.26
N SER A 306 -5.71 -2.08 5.04
CA SER A 306 -6.55 -3.23 4.73
C SER A 306 -6.11 -4.47 5.50
N MET A 307 -4.81 -4.76 5.56
CA MET A 307 -4.29 -5.94 6.25
C MET A 307 -4.53 -5.85 7.76
N LEU A 308 -4.33 -4.66 8.35
CA LEU A 308 -4.65 -4.41 9.76
C LEU A 308 -6.14 -4.59 10.05
N PHE A 309 -7.01 -4.06 9.19
CA PHE A 309 -8.45 -4.25 9.34
C PHE A 309 -8.84 -5.72 9.24
N GLU A 310 -8.27 -6.49 8.30
CA GLU A 310 -8.51 -7.93 8.20
C GLU A 310 -8.08 -8.71 9.45
N MET A 311 -6.98 -8.29 10.10
CA MET A 311 -6.53 -8.89 11.37
C MET A 311 -7.51 -8.63 12.53
N ILE A 312 -8.08 -7.41 12.59
CA ILE A 312 -9.11 -7.03 13.57
C ILE A 312 -10.44 -7.75 13.25
N GLU A 313 -10.77 -7.89 11.97
CA GLU A 313 -11.97 -8.57 11.50
C GLU A 313 -11.93 -10.07 11.83
N SER A 314 -10.76 -10.70 11.64
CA SER A 314 -10.55 -12.12 11.92
C SER A 314 -10.49 -12.45 13.42
N SER A 315 -10.09 -11.51 14.27
CA SER A 315 -10.03 -11.72 15.72
C SER A 315 -11.42 -11.78 16.37
N GLY A 316 -12.45 -11.28 15.68
CA GLY A 316 -13.82 -11.23 16.21
C GLY A 316 -14.04 -10.15 17.26
N CYS A 317 -13.12 -9.20 17.41
CA CYS A 317 -13.21 -8.13 18.40
C CYS A 317 -14.31 -7.09 18.07
N LEU A 318 -14.73 -6.99 16.81
CA LEU A 318 -15.73 -6.01 16.38
C LEU A 318 -17.15 -6.60 16.38
N LYS A 319 -18.11 -5.83 16.91
CA LYS A 319 -19.54 -6.11 16.72
C LYS A 319 -19.87 -6.03 15.24
N GLU A 320 -20.74 -6.92 14.76
CA GLU A 320 -21.10 -7.02 13.33
C GLU A 320 -21.56 -5.70 12.70
N ASN A 321 -22.41 -4.94 13.40
CA ASN A 321 -22.92 -3.67 12.89
C ASN A 321 -21.79 -2.65 12.67
N ILE A 322 -20.82 -2.61 13.61
CA ILE A 322 -19.65 -1.72 13.51
C ILE A 322 -18.72 -2.21 12.41
N ARG A 323 -18.48 -3.54 12.33
CA ARG A 323 -17.66 -4.16 11.26
C ARG A 323 -18.19 -3.78 9.88
N CYS A 324 -19.49 -3.98 9.63
CA CYS A 324 -20.11 -3.65 8.35
C CYS A 324 -20.10 -2.15 8.06
N PHE A 325 -20.38 -1.32 9.06
CA PHE A 325 -20.33 0.14 8.93
C PHE A 325 -18.94 0.63 8.52
N LEU A 326 -17.89 0.22 9.24
CA LEU A 326 -16.51 0.57 8.92
C LEU A 326 -16.10 0.09 7.53
N LYS A 327 -16.49 -1.14 7.16
CA LYS A 327 -16.19 -1.71 5.85
C LYS A 327 -16.82 -0.91 4.71
N ARG A 328 -18.10 -0.54 4.83
CA ARG A 328 -18.79 0.29 3.83
C ARG A 328 -18.26 1.72 3.79
N LEU A 329 -17.88 2.28 4.93
CA LEU A 329 -17.40 3.66 5.04
C LEU A 329 -15.97 3.84 4.51
N LEU A 330 -15.05 2.93 4.86
CA LEU A 330 -13.61 3.10 4.65
C LEU A 330 -13.01 2.14 3.61
N PHE A 331 -13.66 1.01 3.36
CA PHE A 331 -13.18 -0.07 2.50
C PHE A 331 -14.17 -0.32 1.36
N ASN A 332 -14.47 0.74 0.59
CA ASN A 332 -15.31 0.65 -0.61
C ASN A 332 -14.56 1.03 -1.88
N HIS A 333 -14.93 0.40 -3.00
CA HIS A 333 -14.25 0.61 -4.29
C HIS A 333 -14.44 2.01 -4.87
N GLU A 334 -15.54 2.69 -4.55
CA GLU A 334 -15.84 4.03 -5.06
C GLU A 334 -14.88 5.10 -4.54
N THR A 335 -14.35 4.93 -3.33
CA THR A 335 -13.50 5.94 -2.67
C THR A 335 -12.07 5.48 -2.41
N VAL A 336 -11.77 4.18 -2.52
CA VAL A 336 -10.45 3.62 -2.17
C VAL A 336 -9.31 4.33 -2.91
N LEU A 337 -9.46 4.51 -4.23
CA LEU A 337 -8.47 5.17 -5.10
C LEU A 337 -8.43 6.68 -4.90
N ILE A 338 -9.58 7.32 -4.62
CA ILE A 338 -9.65 8.77 -4.39
C ILE A 338 -8.83 9.14 -3.16
N GLY A 339 -8.99 8.38 -2.06
CA GLY A 339 -8.21 8.60 -0.84
C GLY A 339 -6.70 8.47 -1.08
N GLU A 340 -6.28 7.51 -1.90
CA GLU A 340 -4.87 7.29 -2.25
C GLU A 340 -4.32 8.47 -3.09
N LEU A 341 -5.08 8.94 -4.08
CA LEU A 341 -4.67 10.08 -4.93
C LEU A 341 -4.60 11.41 -4.16
N VAL A 342 -5.56 11.69 -3.28
CA VAL A 342 -5.53 12.91 -2.46
C VAL A 342 -4.38 12.85 -1.44
N CYS A 343 -4.18 11.71 -0.79
CA CYS A 343 -3.04 11.51 0.10
C CYS A 343 -1.71 11.73 -0.64
N ALA A 344 -1.58 11.16 -1.85
CA ALA A 344 -0.42 11.35 -2.70
C ALA A 344 -0.17 12.82 -3.06
N GLY A 345 -1.22 13.57 -3.45
CA GLY A 345 -1.10 14.98 -3.82
C GLY A 345 -0.81 15.94 -2.66
N LEU A 346 -1.18 15.59 -1.42
CA LEU A 346 -0.99 16.44 -0.24
C LEU A 346 0.28 16.09 0.56
N MET A 347 0.85 14.91 0.36
CA MET A 347 1.96 14.38 1.16
C MET A 347 3.16 15.32 1.22
N GLN A 348 3.59 15.89 0.10
CA GLN A 348 4.75 16.79 0.08
C GLN A 348 4.54 18.02 0.98
N LYS A 349 3.37 18.65 0.87
CA LYS A 349 2.99 19.79 1.71
C LYS A 349 2.90 19.40 3.18
N TYR A 350 2.38 18.20 3.44
CA TYR A 350 2.28 17.65 4.78
C TYR A 350 3.67 17.42 5.40
N LEU A 351 4.62 16.80 4.69
CA LEU A 351 5.99 16.59 5.15
C LEU A 351 6.70 17.91 5.45
N THR A 352 6.61 18.89 4.54
CA THR A 352 7.16 20.22 4.77
C THR A 352 6.53 20.90 5.98
N SER A 353 5.20 20.82 6.15
CA SER A 353 4.51 21.39 7.31
C SER A 353 4.92 20.69 8.61
N LEU A 354 5.12 19.37 8.58
CA LEU A 354 5.52 18.60 9.75
C LEU A 354 6.94 18.97 10.17
N ASN A 355 7.87 19.06 9.22
CA ASN A 355 9.25 19.44 9.49
C ASN A 355 9.37 20.90 9.94
N ARG A 356 8.44 21.77 9.57
CA ARG A 356 8.39 23.16 10.07
C ARG A 356 7.58 23.36 11.35
N SER A 357 6.97 22.29 11.87
CA SER A 357 6.23 22.33 13.13
C SER A 357 7.17 22.34 14.34
N SER A 358 6.62 22.36 15.56
CA SER A 358 7.38 22.23 16.81
C SER A 358 8.21 20.94 16.89
N LEU A 359 8.00 19.96 16.00
CA LEU A 359 8.83 18.76 15.91
C LEU A 359 10.31 19.10 15.62
N LYS A 360 10.60 20.23 14.98
CA LYS A 360 11.98 20.67 14.73
C LYS A 360 12.76 21.00 16.01
N ASP A 361 12.06 21.42 17.06
CA ASP A 361 12.62 21.89 18.32
C ASP A 361 12.68 20.77 19.37
N THR A 362 12.81 19.51 18.94
CA THR A 362 12.76 18.31 19.81
C THR A 362 14.10 17.57 19.92
N ASP A 363 15.20 18.29 19.71
CA ASP A 363 16.56 17.74 19.77
C ASP A 363 16.92 17.24 21.18
N ALA A 364 16.56 18.00 22.21
CA ALA A 364 16.83 17.64 23.60
C ALA A 364 16.17 16.30 23.97
N GLU A 365 14.90 16.11 23.59
CA GLU A 365 14.16 14.87 23.80
C GLU A 365 14.77 13.70 23.03
N ALA A 366 15.21 13.94 21.79
CA ALA A 366 15.85 12.91 20.97
C ALA A 366 17.17 12.42 21.56
N VAL A 367 17.97 13.31 22.16
CA VAL A 367 19.22 12.94 22.84
C VAL A 367 18.92 12.11 24.10
N VAL A 368 17.89 12.48 24.88
CA VAL A 368 17.50 11.75 26.09
C VAL A 368 16.94 10.36 25.78
N ALA A 369 16.08 10.24 24.76
CA ALA A 369 15.41 8.98 24.41
C ALA A 369 16.24 8.08 23.47
N SER A 370 17.24 8.62 22.79
CA SER A 370 17.91 8.12 21.57
C SER A 370 17.21 8.50 20.25
N TYR A 371 18.02 8.83 19.24
CA TYR A 371 17.57 9.13 17.88
C TYR A 371 16.77 7.98 17.24
N TYR A 372 17.05 6.73 17.60
CA TYR A 372 16.30 5.57 17.10
C TYR A 372 14.85 5.57 17.62
N VAL A 373 14.65 5.78 18.92
CA VAL A 373 13.31 5.85 19.52
C VAL A 373 12.58 7.09 19.05
N TRP A 374 13.26 8.24 18.97
CA TRP A 374 12.64 9.47 18.50
C TRP A 374 12.22 9.41 17.02
N SER A 375 12.96 8.66 16.20
CA SER A 375 12.56 8.35 14.82
C SER A 375 11.22 7.63 14.71
N LEU A 376 10.89 6.76 15.67
CA LEU A 376 9.57 6.15 15.72
C LEU A 376 8.47 7.19 15.93
N VAL A 377 8.73 8.25 16.71
CA VAL A 377 7.78 9.35 16.92
C VAL A 377 7.61 10.18 15.64
N GLY A 378 8.71 10.53 14.97
CA GLY A 378 8.69 11.26 13.69
C GLY A 378 7.96 10.48 12.60
N HIS A 379 8.32 9.22 12.38
CA HIS A 379 7.64 8.35 11.40
C HIS A 379 6.19 8.06 11.77
N SER A 380 5.88 7.88 13.06
CA SER A 380 4.48 7.71 13.50
C SER A 380 3.66 8.96 13.17
N SER A 381 4.23 10.15 13.35
CA SER A 381 3.58 11.40 12.99
C SER A 381 3.30 11.47 11.49
N ILE A 382 4.26 11.06 10.64
CA ILE A 382 4.05 10.94 9.19
C ILE A 382 2.90 9.97 8.89
N VAL A 383 2.99 8.73 9.36
CA VAL A 383 2.03 7.66 9.06
C VAL A 383 0.63 8.00 9.56
N LEU A 384 0.50 8.52 10.78
CA LEU A 384 -0.79 8.90 11.36
C LEU A 384 -1.46 10.03 10.58
N GLY A 385 -0.72 11.06 10.16
CA GLY A 385 -1.27 12.12 9.33
C GLY A 385 -1.74 11.62 7.97
N CYS A 386 -0.97 10.73 7.34
CA CYS A 386 -1.36 10.11 6.06
C CYS A 386 -2.63 9.25 6.22
N VAL A 387 -2.68 8.42 7.26
CA VAL A 387 -3.87 7.61 7.59
C VAL A 387 -5.07 8.51 7.90
N LEU A 388 -4.88 9.62 8.61
CA LEU A 388 -5.96 10.56 8.91
C LEU A 388 -6.55 11.17 7.63
N ILE A 389 -5.71 11.70 6.73
CA ILE A 389 -6.16 12.25 5.45
C ILE A 389 -6.89 11.18 4.64
N LEU A 390 -6.30 10.00 4.52
CA LEU A 390 -6.87 8.89 3.76
C LEU A 390 -8.24 8.47 4.32
N VAL A 391 -8.36 8.28 5.64
CA VAL A 391 -9.61 7.92 6.33
C VAL A 391 -10.66 9.02 6.15
N ALA A 392 -10.28 10.29 6.33
CA ALA A 392 -11.19 11.43 6.19
C ALA A 392 -11.75 11.53 4.77
N VAL A 393 -10.88 11.46 3.75
CA VAL A 393 -11.28 11.54 2.34
C VAL A 393 -12.19 10.37 1.96
N ARG A 394 -11.88 9.14 2.39
CA ARG A 394 -12.72 7.98 2.11
C ARG A 394 -14.07 8.07 2.81
N ALA A 395 -14.09 8.44 4.08
CA ALA A 395 -15.33 8.58 4.84
C ALA A 395 -16.24 9.66 4.24
N LEU A 396 -15.70 10.86 3.97
CA LEU A 396 -16.45 11.96 3.34
C LEU A 396 -16.94 11.56 1.95
N GLY A 397 -16.08 10.94 1.13
CA GLY A 397 -16.45 10.45 -0.20
C GLY A 397 -17.57 9.41 -0.14
N ALA A 398 -17.54 8.49 0.83
CA ALA A 398 -18.53 7.43 0.95
C ALA A 398 -19.87 7.98 1.43
N VAL A 399 -19.85 8.90 2.39
CA VAL A 399 -21.05 9.61 2.89
C VAL A 399 -21.68 10.41 1.74
N ALA A 400 -20.89 11.19 1.00
CA ALA A 400 -21.36 11.95 -0.14
C ALA A 400 -21.93 11.03 -1.24
N TYR A 401 -21.21 9.96 -1.58
CA TYR A 401 -21.64 8.99 -2.58
C TYR A 401 -22.98 8.33 -2.22
N VAL A 402 -23.13 7.84 -0.98
CA VAL A 402 -24.37 7.22 -0.52
C VAL A 402 -25.52 8.22 -0.52
N ARG A 403 -25.27 9.46 -0.07
CA ARG A 403 -26.29 10.52 -0.07
C ARG A 403 -26.78 10.86 -1.48
N CYS A 404 -25.86 10.93 -2.45
CA CYS A 404 -26.17 11.26 -3.84
C CYS A 404 -26.83 10.09 -4.58
N ARG A 405 -26.35 8.86 -4.38
CA ARG A 405 -26.79 7.69 -5.14
C ARG A 405 -28.07 7.05 -4.62
N HIS A 406 -28.21 6.97 -3.30
CA HIS A 406 -29.28 6.22 -2.63
C HIS A 406 -30.27 7.13 -1.90
N GLY A 407 -29.97 8.42 -1.75
CA GLY A 407 -30.82 9.39 -1.05
C GLY A 407 -30.93 9.16 0.47
N SER A 408 -30.32 8.11 1.01
CA SER A 408 -30.41 7.72 2.41
C SER A 408 -29.10 7.13 2.92
N PHE A 409 -28.68 7.54 4.11
CA PHE A 409 -27.52 6.99 4.81
C PHE A 409 -27.75 5.59 5.38
N ALA A 410 -28.98 5.06 5.30
CA ALA A 410 -29.31 3.72 5.79
C ALA A 410 -28.45 2.62 5.14
N VAL A 411 -27.94 2.82 3.92
CA VAL A 411 -27.00 1.89 3.26
C VAL A 411 -25.73 1.68 4.08
N LEU A 412 -25.29 2.65 4.89
CA LEU A 412 -24.08 2.50 5.71
C LEU A 412 -24.32 1.63 6.95
N THR A 413 -25.55 1.61 7.49
CA THR A 413 -25.85 0.98 8.79
C THR A 413 -26.76 -0.24 8.71
N ALA A 414 -27.57 -0.38 7.66
CA ALA A 414 -28.55 -1.45 7.53
C ALA A 414 -27.87 -2.83 7.43
N PRO A 415 -28.36 -3.86 8.15
CA PRO A 415 -27.77 -5.20 8.08
C PRO A 415 -28.02 -5.85 6.72
N CYS A 416 -27.02 -6.59 6.23
CA CYS A 416 -27.15 -7.44 5.04
C CYS A 416 -26.50 -8.80 5.32
N CYS A 417 -27.25 -9.88 5.16
CA CYS A 417 -26.75 -11.23 5.42
C CYS A 417 -25.57 -11.63 4.53
N ILE A 418 -25.46 -11.07 3.32
CA ILE A 418 -24.33 -11.33 2.42
C ILE A 418 -23.04 -10.75 3.00
N ASP A 419 -23.05 -9.55 3.58
CA ASP A 419 -21.84 -8.97 4.20
C ASP A 419 -21.34 -9.81 5.37
N THR A 420 -22.25 -10.47 6.08
CA THR A 420 -21.93 -11.44 7.14
C THR A 420 -21.30 -12.71 6.57
N VAL A 421 -21.85 -13.26 5.48
CA VAL A 421 -21.35 -14.49 4.86
C VAL A 421 -20.00 -14.26 4.17
N MET A 422 -19.84 -13.14 3.47
CA MET A 422 -18.57 -12.74 2.86
C MET A 422 -17.51 -12.54 3.94
N GLY A 423 -17.83 -11.82 5.03
CA GLY A 423 -16.91 -11.63 6.15
C GLY A 423 -15.55 -11.12 5.69
N VAL A 424 -14.48 -11.73 6.21
CA VAL A 424 -13.07 -11.49 5.81
C VAL A 424 -12.74 -11.90 4.37
N ARG A 425 -13.59 -12.67 3.68
CA ARG A 425 -13.29 -13.22 2.33
C ARG A 425 -13.28 -12.13 1.25
N CYS A 426 -14.07 -11.08 1.43
CA CYS A 426 -14.06 -9.93 0.53
C CYS A 426 -13.27 -8.80 1.19
N LYS A 427 -12.30 -8.20 0.48
CA LYS A 427 -11.47 -7.12 1.04
C LYS A 427 -12.24 -5.80 1.04
N LEU A 428 -12.86 -5.45 -0.08
CA LEU A 428 -13.59 -4.19 -0.27
C LEU A 428 -15.08 -4.44 -0.59
N ILE A 429 -15.92 -3.42 -0.41
CA ILE A 429 -17.36 -3.44 -0.74
C ILE A 429 -17.66 -2.49 -1.91
N MET A 430 -18.70 -2.77 -2.68
CA MET A 430 -19.18 -1.91 -3.77
C MET A 430 -20.49 -1.22 -3.36
N LEU A 431 -20.42 0.07 -3.00
CA LEU A 431 -21.59 0.84 -2.56
C LEU A 431 -22.65 0.97 -3.65
N ALA A 432 -22.22 1.07 -4.91
CA ALA A 432 -23.08 1.11 -6.09
C ALA A 432 -23.88 -0.18 -6.29
N GLY A 433 -23.37 -1.30 -5.75
CA GLY A 433 -23.94 -2.63 -5.91
C GLY A 433 -25.11 -2.94 -4.98
N TYR A 434 -25.35 -2.08 -3.99
CA TYR A 434 -26.48 -2.22 -3.09
C TYR A 434 -27.79 -1.73 -3.70
N ILE A 435 -28.88 -2.30 -3.20
CA ILE A 435 -30.26 -1.88 -3.39
C ILE A 435 -30.87 -1.78 -2.00
N TYR A 436 -31.39 -0.60 -1.66
CA TYR A 436 -32.12 -0.37 -0.41
C TYR A 436 -33.61 -0.23 -0.71
N GLU A 437 -34.39 -1.23 -0.28
CA GLU A 437 -35.83 -1.30 -0.53
C GLU A 437 -36.54 -1.83 0.73
N ASN A 438 -37.68 -1.23 1.10
CA ASN A 438 -38.51 -1.68 2.21
C ASN A 438 -37.73 -1.88 3.53
N GLY A 439 -36.83 -0.95 3.85
CA GLY A 439 -36.00 -1.00 5.06
C GLY A 439 -34.90 -2.07 5.06
N LYS A 440 -34.70 -2.78 3.95
CA LYS A 440 -33.76 -3.90 3.82
C LYS A 440 -32.73 -3.63 2.74
N LEU A 441 -31.52 -4.12 2.98
CA LEU A 441 -30.39 -3.96 2.09
C LEU A 441 -30.11 -5.26 1.32
N TYR A 442 -29.97 -5.15 0.00
CA TYR A 442 -29.72 -6.27 -0.91
C TYR A 442 -28.54 -5.95 -1.83
N TYR A 443 -27.86 -6.99 -2.32
CA TYR A 443 -26.93 -6.88 -3.44
C TYR A 443 -27.62 -7.21 -4.77
N ARG A 444 -27.23 -6.49 -5.81
CA ARG A 444 -27.51 -6.86 -7.20
C ARG A 444 -26.83 -8.19 -7.53
N SER A 445 -27.50 -9.02 -8.32
CA SER A 445 -26.93 -10.28 -8.83
C SER A 445 -25.59 -10.05 -9.54
N ARG A 446 -25.53 -9.02 -10.39
CA ARG A 446 -24.32 -8.65 -11.12
C ARG A 446 -23.15 -8.32 -10.18
N THR A 447 -23.39 -7.55 -9.13
CA THR A 447 -22.37 -7.24 -8.12
C THR A 447 -21.85 -8.48 -7.41
N LEU A 448 -22.71 -9.46 -7.11
CA LEU A 448 -22.27 -10.74 -6.55
C LEU A 448 -21.32 -11.46 -7.52
N ALA A 449 -21.66 -11.51 -8.81
CA ALA A 449 -20.79 -12.08 -9.84
C ALA A 449 -19.44 -11.36 -9.92
N THR A 450 -19.42 -10.03 -9.76
CA THR A 450 -18.20 -9.21 -9.69
C THR A 450 -17.29 -9.58 -8.52
N PHE A 451 -17.85 -9.94 -7.36
CA PHE A 451 -17.06 -10.48 -6.24
C PHE A 451 -16.63 -11.94 -6.43
N GLY A 452 -16.92 -12.55 -7.59
CA GLY A 452 -16.69 -13.97 -7.83
C GLY A 452 -17.64 -14.88 -7.05
N ILE A 453 -18.78 -14.35 -6.60
CA ILE A 453 -19.84 -15.10 -5.94
C ILE A 453 -20.78 -15.67 -6.99
N LEU A 454 -20.94 -16.99 -6.95
CA LEU A 454 -21.73 -17.78 -7.89
C LEU A 454 -22.83 -18.55 -7.17
N ARG A 455 -23.85 -18.94 -7.91
CA ARG A 455 -24.91 -19.84 -7.46
C ARG A 455 -24.49 -21.27 -7.74
N MET A 456 -24.55 -22.12 -6.73
CA MET A 456 -24.42 -23.57 -6.88
C MET A 456 -25.76 -24.22 -6.58
N VAL A 457 -26.20 -25.14 -7.43
CA VAL A 457 -27.41 -25.94 -7.23
C VAL A 457 -27.00 -27.41 -7.14
N CYS A 458 -27.29 -28.04 -6.00
CA CYS A 458 -27.08 -29.47 -5.80
C CYS A 458 -28.23 -30.29 -6.43
N GLU A 459 -28.03 -31.59 -6.60
CA GLU A 459 -29.04 -32.49 -7.19
C GLU A 459 -30.37 -32.51 -6.42
N ASP A 460 -30.33 -32.28 -5.11
CA ASP A 460 -31.50 -32.15 -4.24
C ASP A 460 -32.27 -30.83 -4.41
N GLY A 461 -31.83 -29.97 -5.33
CA GLY A 461 -32.40 -28.65 -5.59
C GLY A 461 -31.99 -27.57 -4.58
N SER A 462 -31.14 -27.90 -3.60
CA SER A 462 -30.67 -26.92 -2.61
C SER A 462 -29.68 -25.94 -3.22
N GLU A 463 -29.88 -24.65 -2.94
CA GLU A 463 -29.08 -23.56 -3.49
C GLU A 463 -28.04 -23.05 -2.50
N TYR A 464 -26.82 -22.85 -2.98
CA TYR A 464 -25.70 -22.33 -2.20
C TYR A 464 -25.03 -21.15 -2.87
N VAL A 465 -24.39 -20.34 -2.04
CA VAL A 465 -23.40 -19.35 -2.44
C VAL A 465 -22.06 -20.06 -2.59
N ALA A 466 -21.58 -20.15 -3.82
CA ALA A 466 -20.24 -20.63 -4.15
C ALA A 466 -19.28 -19.45 -4.36
N PHE A 467 -18.02 -19.64 -3.99
CA PHE A 467 -16.98 -18.62 -4.11
C PHE A 467 -15.63 -19.26 -4.41
N HIS A 468 -14.78 -18.52 -5.11
CA HIS A 468 -13.45 -18.97 -5.50
C HIS A 468 -12.41 -18.74 -4.40
N LYS A 469 -11.91 -19.82 -3.80
CA LYS A 469 -10.98 -19.70 -2.67
C LYS A 469 -9.55 -19.41 -3.13
N LEU A 470 -9.11 -18.16 -2.97
CA LEU A 470 -7.71 -17.79 -3.22
C LEU A 470 -6.75 -18.53 -2.27
N THR A 471 -5.82 -19.29 -2.85
CA THR A 471 -4.65 -19.87 -2.16
C THR A 471 -3.43 -18.94 -2.28
N TRP A 472 -2.37 -19.21 -1.51
CA TRP A 472 -1.18 -18.35 -1.44
C TRP A 472 -0.50 -18.11 -2.80
N ILE A 473 -0.26 -19.19 -3.57
CA ILE A 473 0.51 -19.14 -4.82
C ILE A 473 -0.21 -19.87 -5.95
N SER A 474 -0.79 -21.04 -5.66
CA SER A 474 -1.37 -21.89 -6.70
C SER A 474 -2.72 -21.35 -7.19
N PRO A 475 -2.90 -21.16 -8.50
CA PRO A 475 -4.18 -20.77 -9.08
C PRO A 475 -5.10 -21.99 -9.17
N LYS A 476 -5.35 -22.67 -8.05
CA LYS A 476 -6.33 -23.76 -8.03
C LYS A 476 -7.71 -23.16 -8.26
N GLN A 477 -8.46 -23.70 -9.22
CA GLN A 477 -9.80 -23.23 -9.54
C GLN A 477 -10.89 -23.87 -8.67
N ASP A 478 -10.63 -23.97 -7.38
CA ASP A 478 -11.51 -24.67 -6.46
C ASP A 478 -12.61 -23.71 -5.98
N LEU A 479 -13.85 -24.00 -6.38
CA LEU A 479 -15.03 -23.33 -5.87
C LEU A 479 -15.49 -24.01 -4.58
N PHE A 480 -15.87 -23.20 -3.59
CA PHE A 480 -16.38 -23.67 -2.32
C PHE A 480 -17.74 -23.05 -2.00
N ALA A 481 -18.66 -23.86 -1.50
CA ALA A 481 -19.92 -23.38 -0.95
C ALA A 481 -19.69 -22.77 0.45
N ILE A 482 -20.17 -21.55 0.67
CA ILE A 482 -19.95 -20.76 1.89
C ILE A 482 -21.25 -20.33 2.59
N GLY A 483 -22.40 -20.50 1.94
CA GLY A 483 -23.70 -20.22 2.54
C GLY A 483 -24.85 -20.91 1.81
N ILE A 484 -25.94 -21.17 2.52
CA ILE A 484 -27.20 -21.71 1.98
C ILE A 484 -28.11 -20.54 1.63
N VAL A 485 -28.71 -20.59 0.44
CA VAL A 485 -29.66 -19.59 -0.04
C VAL A 485 -31.08 -20.05 0.24
N SER A 486 -31.87 -19.20 0.90
CA SER A 486 -33.30 -19.41 1.11
C SER A 486 -34.06 -18.17 0.64
N HIS A 487 -34.74 -18.29 -0.49
CA HIS A 487 -35.33 -17.17 -1.24
C HIS A 487 -34.28 -16.09 -1.57
N GLN A 488 -34.36 -14.94 -0.90
CA GLN A 488 -33.42 -13.82 -1.06
C GLN A 488 -32.36 -13.76 0.04
N ARG A 489 -32.45 -14.61 1.07
CA ARG A 489 -31.53 -14.57 2.22
C ARG A 489 -30.45 -15.63 2.08
N VAL A 490 -29.32 -15.37 2.72
CA VAL A 490 -28.22 -16.33 2.80
C VAL A 490 -27.84 -16.54 4.26
N THR A 491 -27.71 -17.80 4.63
CA THR A 491 -27.22 -18.21 5.94
C THR A 491 -25.87 -18.88 5.78
N TRP A 492 -24.99 -18.70 6.75
CA TRP A 492 -23.66 -19.31 6.71
C TRP A 492 -23.76 -20.84 6.77
N CYS A 493 -22.91 -21.53 6.02
CA CYS A 493 -22.74 -22.98 6.10
C CYS A 493 -21.27 -23.36 6.26
N LYS A 494 -21.01 -24.60 6.69
CA LYS A 494 -19.65 -25.14 6.72
C LYS A 494 -19.10 -25.16 5.29
N GLU A 495 -17.86 -24.69 5.13
CA GLU A 495 -17.19 -24.71 3.82
C GLU A 495 -17.10 -26.14 3.30
N ARG A 496 -17.52 -26.33 2.04
CA ARG A 496 -17.38 -27.60 1.32
C ARG A 496 -17.02 -27.35 -0.15
N PRO A 497 -16.28 -28.26 -0.81
CA PRO A 497 -16.05 -28.19 -2.25
C PRO A 497 -17.37 -28.11 -3.01
N CYS A 498 -17.39 -27.43 -4.16
CA CYS A 498 -18.56 -27.42 -5.01
C CYS A 498 -18.74 -28.77 -5.71
N ASP A 499 -19.92 -29.35 -5.54
CA ASP A 499 -20.36 -30.63 -6.10
C ASP A 499 -21.57 -30.46 -7.05
N GLY A 500 -22.14 -29.26 -7.14
CA GLY A 500 -23.33 -28.95 -7.93
C GLY A 500 -23.06 -28.13 -9.20
N ILE A 501 -24.13 -27.86 -9.95
CA ILE A 501 -24.09 -27.03 -11.16
C ILE A 501 -23.89 -25.56 -10.75
N VAL A 502 -22.90 -24.91 -11.33
CA VAL A 502 -22.54 -23.52 -11.03
C VAL A 502 -23.08 -22.57 -12.09
N SER A 503 -23.78 -21.52 -11.67
CA SER A 503 -24.34 -20.48 -12.52
C SER A 503 -24.28 -19.11 -11.84
N MET A 504 -24.62 -18.04 -12.55
CA MET A 504 -24.80 -16.72 -11.92
C MET A 504 -26.16 -16.65 -11.21
N PHE A 505 -26.26 -15.83 -10.17
CA PHE A 505 -27.57 -15.51 -9.59
C PHE A 505 -28.40 -14.69 -10.56
N SER A 506 -29.68 -15.03 -10.75
CA SER A 506 -30.63 -14.21 -11.51
C SER A 506 -31.39 -13.21 -10.64
N ARG A 507 -31.28 -13.32 -9.31
CA ARG A 507 -32.03 -12.52 -8.33
C ARG A 507 -31.14 -11.80 -7.33
N LYS A 508 -31.65 -10.72 -6.75
CA LYS A 508 -31.01 -10.00 -5.65
C LYS A 508 -31.00 -10.82 -4.36
N LEU A 509 -29.93 -10.73 -3.59
CA LEU A 509 -29.76 -11.43 -2.31
C LEU A 509 -29.39 -10.44 -1.19
N GLY A 510 -29.90 -10.66 0.02
CA GLY A 510 -29.66 -9.81 1.19
C GLY A 510 -30.80 -9.86 2.21
N GLY A 511 -30.99 -8.73 2.92
CA GLY A 511 -31.92 -8.59 4.03
C GLY A 511 -31.29 -8.89 5.39
N SER A 512 -32.08 -8.69 6.45
CA SER A 512 -31.64 -8.94 7.83
C SER A 512 -31.49 -10.44 8.10
N SER A 513 -30.41 -10.83 8.79
CA SER A 513 -30.32 -12.16 9.41
C SER A 513 -31.29 -12.20 10.60
N SER A 514 -32.18 -13.19 10.68
CA SER A 514 -33.17 -13.27 11.77
C SER A 514 -32.50 -13.34 13.14
N GLU A 515 -33.14 -12.73 14.14
CA GLU A 515 -32.68 -12.59 15.53
C GLU A 515 -32.39 -13.91 16.28
N GLY A 516 -32.79 -15.08 15.74
CA GLY A 516 -32.53 -16.39 16.36
C GLY A 516 -31.08 -16.90 16.26
N SER A 517 -30.22 -16.25 15.48
CA SER A 517 -28.87 -16.78 15.14
C SER A 517 -27.76 -16.38 16.13
N TYR A 518 -28.03 -15.47 17.07
CA TYR A 518 -27.01 -14.91 17.96
C TYR A 518 -26.35 -15.96 18.87
N ARG A 519 -27.03 -17.07 19.20
CA ARG A 519 -26.45 -18.14 20.05
C ARG A 519 -25.50 -19.10 19.32
N ARG A 520 -25.54 -19.22 17.99
CA ARG A 520 -24.58 -20.07 17.23
C ARG A 520 -23.29 -19.37 16.83
N ARG A 521 -23.19 -18.04 17.04
CA ARG A 521 -22.06 -17.19 16.63
C ARG A 521 -20.73 -17.50 17.31
N ARG A 522 -20.70 -18.26 18.42
CA ARG A 522 -19.47 -18.55 19.16
C ARG A 522 -18.68 -19.77 18.66
N ALA A 523 -19.27 -20.61 17.80
CA ALA A 523 -18.65 -21.89 17.39
C ALA A 523 -18.08 -21.90 15.96
N GLY A 524 -18.41 -20.92 15.10
CA GLY A 524 -18.14 -20.99 13.65
C GLY A 524 -16.89 -20.29 13.13
N ASN A 525 -16.25 -19.40 13.91
CA ASN A 525 -15.01 -18.72 13.48
C ASN A 525 -13.73 -19.51 13.78
N ARG A 526 -13.83 -20.75 14.28
CA ARG A 526 -12.69 -21.67 14.25
C ARG A 526 -12.54 -22.16 12.81
N VAL A 527 -11.54 -21.61 12.10
CA VAL A 527 -10.78 -22.45 11.17
C VAL A 527 -10.39 -23.68 11.99
N VAL A 528 -10.97 -24.83 11.67
CA VAL A 528 -10.55 -26.09 12.26
C VAL A 528 -9.10 -26.26 11.86
N ILE A 529 -8.20 -26.05 12.82
CA ILE A 529 -6.80 -26.46 12.70
C ILE A 529 -6.85 -27.98 12.76
N VAL A 530 -6.96 -28.62 11.60
CA VAL A 530 -6.56 -30.01 11.45
C VAL A 530 -5.03 -29.98 11.33
N PRO A 531 -4.27 -30.75 12.11
CA PRO A 531 -2.84 -30.87 11.88
C PRO A 531 -2.65 -31.70 10.61
N THR A 532 -2.47 -31.05 9.47
CA THR A 532 -1.93 -31.75 8.30
C THR A 532 -0.42 -31.78 8.47
N THR A 533 0.05 -32.97 8.81
CA THR A 533 1.42 -33.44 8.61
C THR A 533 1.98 -32.97 7.28
N LEU A 534 3.28 -32.69 7.27
CA LEU A 534 4.12 -32.39 6.11
C LEU A 534 3.66 -33.16 4.85
N ASP A 535 3.19 -32.42 3.85
CA ASP A 535 3.33 -32.78 2.43
C ASP A 535 4.22 -31.73 1.78
N LEU A 536 5.45 -31.65 2.28
CA LEU A 536 6.59 -31.11 1.54
C LEU A 536 7.29 -32.33 0.94
N LEU A 537 6.92 -32.66 -0.30
CA LEU A 537 7.71 -33.33 -1.36
C LEU A 537 6.76 -34.11 -2.26
N GLN A 538 6.35 -33.49 -3.36
CA GLN A 538 6.23 -34.19 -4.64
C GLN A 538 6.34 -33.16 -5.76
N VAL A 539 7.60 -32.89 -6.11
CA VAL A 539 8.00 -32.49 -7.46
C VAL A 539 8.10 -33.78 -8.27
N SER A 540 7.21 -33.94 -9.23
CA SER A 540 7.43 -34.71 -10.46
C SER A 540 6.56 -34.10 -11.54
#